data_AF-A0A0C2T9J1-F1
#
_entry.id   AF-A0A0C2T9J1-F1
#
_cell.length_a   1.000
_cell.length_b   1.000
_cell.length_c   1.000
_cell.angle_alpha   90.00
_cell.angle_beta   90.00
_cell.angle_gamma   90.00
#
_symmetry.space_group_name_H-M   'P 1'
#
loop_
_entity.id
_entity.type
_entity.pdbx_description
1 polymer ?
#
loop_
_entity_poly.entity_id
_entity_poly.type
_entity_poly.pdbx_seq_one_letter_code
_entity_poly.pdbx_strand_id
1 'polypeptide(L)'
;MVLNLALYSELFPIVTRLKWTAWDTILAKHNLSSIFGDITIGLQFGFLMGLKRYLISDTFTPPNHYRTSEHHEFVLSKYAEEIDLGRISRGYSSEFLQRCIGHFRTAPLNVVQATPGGKMRVTIDHS
;
A
#
# COMPACT_ATOMS: atom_id res chain seq x y z
N MET A 1 -7.68 19.07 -0.60
CA MET A 1 -6.25 18.97 -0.96
C MET A 1 -6.17 18.25 -2.29
N VAL A 2 -5.82 18.95 -3.38
CA VAL A 2 -5.72 18.33 -4.71
C VAL A 2 -4.28 17.79 -4.84
N LEU A 3 -4.11 16.48 -4.70
CA LEU A 3 -2.84 15.83 -4.98
C LEU A 3 -2.57 15.90 -6.49
N ASN A 4 -1.39 16.38 -6.88
CA ASN A 4 -0.95 16.41 -8.26
C ASN A 4 -0.81 14.96 -8.78
N LEU A 5 -1.63 14.59 -9.76
CA LEU A 5 -1.64 13.23 -10.35
C LEU A 5 -0.26 12.78 -10.87
N ALA A 6 0.56 13.70 -11.39
CA ALA A 6 1.89 13.37 -11.86
C ALA A 6 2.80 12.96 -10.70
N LEU A 7 2.78 13.74 -9.60
CA LEU A 7 3.53 13.42 -8.39
C LEU A 7 3.04 12.12 -7.74
N TYR A 8 1.73 11.88 -7.76
CA TYR A 8 1.17 10.63 -7.25
C TYR A 8 1.61 9.42 -8.08
N SER A 9 1.66 9.54 -9.41
CA SER A 9 2.13 8.47 -10.28
C SER A 9 3.62 8.16 -10.11
N GLU A 10 4.44 9.19 -9.81
CA GLU A 10 5.87 9.01 -9.53
C GLU A 10 6.12 8.38 -8.15
N LEU A 11 5.33 8.77 -7.14
CA LEU A 11 5.48 8.29 -5.76
C LEU A 11 4.79 6.95 -5.51
N PHE A 12 3.67 6.68 -6.18
CA PHE A 12 2.85 5.49 -5.96
C PHE A 12 2.55 4.83 -7.31
N PRO A 13 3.54 4.20 -7.97
CA PRO A 13 3.39 3.59 -9.28
C PRO A 13 2.60 2.27 -9.22
N ILE A 14 1.53 2.18 -8.41
CA ILE A 14 0.74 0.96 -8.25
C ILE A 14 0.07 0.64 -9.58
N VAL A 15 0.72 -0.23 -10.35
CA VAL A 15 0.19 -0.80 -11.58
C VAL A 15 -0.66 -1.99 -11.17
N THR A 16 -1.94 -1.77 -10.88
CA THR A 16 -2.84 -2.92 -10.90
C THR A 16 -2.77 -3.49 -12.32
N ARG A 17 -2.56 -4.81 -12.48
CA ARG A 17 -2.52 -5.43 -13.82
C ARG A 17 -3.87 -5.31 -14.56
N LEU A 18 -4.88 -4.82 -13.86
CA LEU A 18 -6.22 -4.57 -14.34
C LEU A 18 -6.27 -3.20 -15.02
N LYS A 19 -6.51 -3.20 -16.33
CA LYS A 19 -6.58 -1.96 -17.12
C LYS A 19 -7.91 -1.25 -16.84
N TRP A 20 -7.88 -0.18 -16.03
CA TRP A 20 -9.08 0.60 -15.72
C TRP A 20 -9.82 1.08 -16.99
N THR A 21 -9.09 1.44 -18.05
CA THR A 21 -9.67 1.87 -19.34
C THR A 21 -10.48 0.78 -20.03
N ALA A 22 -10.06 -0.49 -19.92
CA ALA A 22 -10.80 -1.62 -20.48
C ALA A 22 -12.12 -1.85 -19.73
N TRP A 23 -12.09 -1.69 -18.40
CA TRP A 23 -13.30 -1.73 -17.57
C TRP A 23 -14.25 -0.59 -17.89
N ASP A 24 -13.74 0.64 -18.00
CA ASP A 24 -14.54 1.81 -18.35
C ASP A 24 -15.28 1.63 -19.68
N THR A 25 -14.57 1.13 -20.70
CA THR A 25 -15.13 0.84 -22.02
C THR A 25 -16.26 -0.21 -21.95
N ILE A 26 -16.07 -1.28 -21.18
CA ILE A 26 -17.08 -2.36 -21.04
C ILE A 26 -18.30 -1.84 -20.27
N LEU A 27 -18.10 -1.12 -19.17
CA LEU A 27 -19.19 -0.58 -18.36
C LEU A 27 -20.03 0.42 -19.16
N ALA A 28 -19.38 1.31 -19.91
CA ALA A 28 -20.06 2.26 -20.80
C ALA A 28 -20.86 1.52 -21.89
N LYS A 29 -20.25 0.52 -22.55
CA LYS A 29 -20.91 -0.28 -23.60
C LYS A 29 -22.20 -0.96 -23.12
N HIS A 30 -22.27 -1.34 -21.85
CA HIS A 30 -23.41 -2.03 -21.27
C HIS A 30 -24.35 -1.13 -20.45
N ASN A 31 -24.15 0.20 -20.46
CA ASN A 31 -24.91 1.16 -19.63
C ASN A 31 -24.86 0.85 -18.12
N LEU A 32 -23.74 0.32 -17.65
CA LEU A 32 -23.53 -0.10 -16.27
C LEU A 32 -22.73 0.90 -15.43
N SER A 33 -22.26 1.99 -16.03
CA SER A 33 -21.40 2.98 -15.36
C SER A 33 -22.03 3.65 -14.14
N SER A 34 -23.36 3.81 -14.11
CA SER A 34 -24.05 4.38 -12.94
C SER A 34 -24.09 3.44 -11.73
N ILE A 35 -23.95 2.12 -11.96
CA ILE A 35 -24.01 1.10 -10.91
C ILE A 35 -22.60 0.73 -10.45
N PHE A 36 -21.66 0.58 -11.38
CA PHE A 36 -20.31 0.07 -11.13
C PHE A 36 -19.18 1.05 -11.46
N GLY A 37 -19.48 2.35 -11.58
CA GLY A 37 -18.48 3.37 -11.93
C GLY A 37 -17.37 3.53 -10.88
N ASP A 38 -17.61 3.11 -9.64
CA ASP A 38 -16.62 3.03 -8.58
C ASP A 38 -15.51 2.01 -8.86
N ILE A 39 -15.75 0.97 -9.66
CA ILE A 39 -14.73 0.00 -10.07
C ILE A 39 -13.64 0.70 -10.90
N THR A 40 -14.02 1.52 -11.88
CA THR A 40 -13.06 2.25 -12.72
C THR A 40 -12.20 3.19 -11.87
N ILE A 41 -12.84 3.94 -10.98
CA ILE A 41 -12.17 4.83 -10.01
C ILE A 41 -11.23 4.02 -9.12
N GLY A 42 -11.69 2.89 -8.60
CA GLY A 42 -10.93 2.00 -7.72
C GLY A 42 -9.71 1.38 -8.38
N LEU A 43 -9.80 1.00 -9.65
CA LEU A 43 -8.68 0.46 -10.41
C LEU A 43 -7.64 1.53 -10.78
N GLN A 44 -8.09 2.77 -11.00
CA GLN A 44 -7.22 3.89 -11.35
C GLN A 44 -6.53 4.51 -10.12
N PHE A 45 -7.25 4.64 -9.01
CA PHE A 45 -6.84 5.43 -7.85
C PHE A 45 -6.77 4.63 -6.53
N GLY A 46 -7.22 3.38 -6.53
CA GLY A 46 -7.41 2.57 -5.32
C GLY A 46 -8.87 2.59 -4.83
N PHE A 47 -9.32 1.47 -4.26
CA PHE A 47 -10.69 1.32 -3.75
C PHE A 47 -10.91 2.05 -2.43
N LEU A 48 -12.08 2.68 -2.29
CA LEU A 48 -12.46 3.41 -1.09
C LEU A 48 -12.98 2.45 -0.02
N MET A 49 -12.19 2.20 1.02
CA MET A 49 -12.50 1.25 2.09
C MET A 49 -13.48 1.79 3.15
N GLY A 50 -14.46 2.61 2.76
CA GLY A 50 -15.55 3.07 3.64
C GLY A 50 -15.22 4.21 4.61
N LEU A 51 -14.00 4.74 4.62
CA LEU A 51 -13.62 5.88 5.47
C LEU A 51 -13.92 7.22 4.80
N LYS A 52 -15.18 7.68 4.89
CA LYS A 52 -15.55 9.03 4.46
C LYS A 52 -15.25 10.04 5.58
N ARG A 53 -14.49 11.08 5.27
CA ARG A 53 -14.12 12.18 6.20
C ARG A 53 -13.31 11.74 7.43
N TYR A 54 -12.60 10.63 7.34
CA TYR A 54 -11.67 10.21 8.38
C TYR A 54 -10.40 11.08 8.29
N LEU A 55 -10.03 11.71 9.40
CA LEU A 55 -8.83 12.53 9.52
C LEU A 55 -7.88 11.86 10.50
N ILE A 56 -6.63 11.67 10.07
CA ILE A 56 -5.54 11.30 10.97
C ILE A 56 -4.99 12.60 11.55
N SER A 57 -5.09 12.79 12.86
CA SER A 57 -4.63 14.01 13.54
C SER A 57 -3.13 14.01 13.83
N ASP A 58 -2.53 12.82 13.95
CA ASP A 58 -1.16 12.65 14.41
C ASP A 58 -0.47 11.50 13.69
N THR A 59 0.83 11.68 13.47
CA THR A 59 1.68 10.62 12.90
C THR A 59 1.99 9.59 13.99
N PHE A 60 1.74 8.31 13.73
CA PHE A 60 2.08 7.22 14.66
C PHE A 60 2.84 6.11 13.95
N THR A 61 4.10 5.92 14.35
CA THR A 61 5.02 4.93 13.78
C THR A 61 5.58 4.04 14.89
N PRO A 62 4.86 2.97 15.29
CA PRO A 62 5.31 2.08 16.34
C PRO A 62 6.56 1.29 15.89
N PRO A 63 7.44 0.89 16.83
CA PRO A 63 8.57 0.03 16.52
C PRO A 63 8.10 -1.34 16.04
N ASN A 64 8.90 -2.00 15.20
CA ASN A 64 8.63 -3.36 14.76
C ASN A 64 8.69 -4.36 15.92
N HIS A 65 7.89 -5.44 15.83
CA HIS A 65 7.77 -6.45 16.89
C HIS A 65 8.84 -7.56 16.83
N TYR A 66 9.54 -7.71 15.70
CA TYR A 66 10.67 -8.64 15.60
C TYR A 66 11.88 -8.14 16.40
N ARG A 67 12.63 -9.06 17.01
CA ARG A 67 13.68 -8.72 18.00
C ARG A 67 15.08 -9.26 17.68
N THR A 68 15.24 -10.10 16.67
CA THR A 68 16.53 -10.71 16.31
C THR A 68 17.12 -10.05 15.07
N SER A 69 18.45 -10.03 14.98
CA SER A 69 19.16 -9.54 13.79
C SER A 69 18.82 -10.37 12.56
N GLU A 70 18.65 -11.69 12.71
CA GLU A 70 18.21 -12.59 11.64
C GLU A 70 16.85 -12.18 11.06
N HIS A 71 15.87 -11.86 11.92
CA HIS A 71 14.57 -11.37 11.45
C HIS A 71 14.69 -10.01 10.76
N HIS A 72 15.57 -9.14 11.26
CA HIS A 72 15.80 -7.83 10.64
C HIS A 72 16.37 -8.00 9.22
N GLU A 73 17.41 -8.82 9.05
CA GLU A 73 18.01 -9.10 7.75
C GLU A 73 17.01 -9.77 6.80
N PHE A 74 16.23 -10.74 7.29
CA PHE A 74 15.19 -11.38 6.51
C PHE A 74 14.15 -10.37 5.98
N VAL A 75 13.71 -9.43 6.81
CA VAL A 75 12.78 -8.36 6.39
C VAL A 75 13.42 -7.49 5.31
N LEU A 76 14.66 -7.03 5.50
CA LEU A 76 15.34 -6.20 4.51
C LEU A 76 15.47 -6.91 3.16
N SER A 77 15.95 -8.15 3.15
CA SER A 77 16.08 -8.95 1.92
C SER A 77 14.74 -9.19 1.24
N LYS A 78 13.69 -9.47 2.03
CA LYS A 78 12.36 -9.74 1.48
C LYS A 78 11.77 -8.50 0.80
N TYR A 79 11.88 -7.33 1.42
CA TYR A 79 11.37 -6.09 0.83
C TYR A 79 12.21 -5.64 -0.37
N ALA A 80 13.53 -5.85 -0.36
CA ALA A 80 14.38 -5.60 -1.52
C ALA A 80 13.91 -6.42 -2.74
N GLU A 81 13.67 -7.73 -2.57
CA GLU A 81 13.13 -8.59 -3.63
C GLU A 81 11.78 -8.09 -4.18
N GLU A 82 10.85 -7.72 -3.30
CA GLU A 82 9.53 -7.24 -3.73
C GLU A 82 9.60 -5.88 -4.45
N ILE A 83 10.55 -5.02 -4.09
CA ILE A 83 10.85 -3.76 -4.79
C ILE A 83 11.43 -4.03 -6.17
N ASP A 84 12.43 -4.92 -6.27
CA ASP A 84 13.08 -5.28 -7.55
C ASP A 84 12.07 -5.92 -8.52
N LEU A 85 11.10 -6.68 -8.00
CA LEU A 85 10.00 -7.26 -8.76
C LEU A 85 8.89 -6.25 -9.11
N GLY A 86 8.99 -4.99 -8.64
CA GLY A 86 8.01 -3.93 -8.89
C GLY A 86 6.65 -4.19 -8.24
N ARG A 87 6.60 -5.03 -7.19
CA ARG A 87 5.34 -5.37 -6.49
C ARG A 87 5.00 -4.37 -5.39
N ILE A 88 6.01 -3.71 -4.83
CA ILE A 88 5.86 -2.66 -3.83
C ILE A 88 6.82 -1.50 -4.13
N SER A 89 6.48 -0.31 -3.65
CA SER A 89 7.36 0.86 -3.72
C SER A 89 8.39 0.85 -2.60
N ARG A 90 9.49 1.59 -2.79
CA ARG A 90 10.48 1.85 -1.75
C ARG A 90 9.85 2.61 -0.57
N GLY A 91 10.38 2.38 0.63
CA GLY A 91 10.02 3.17 1.81
C GLY A 91 10.45 4.63 1.68
N TYR A 92 9.72 5.51 2.36
CA TYR A 92 10.00 6.95 2.45
C TYR A 92 10.47 7.31 3.85
N SER A 93 11.28 8.37 3.98
CA SER A 93 11.51 8.94 5.30
C SER A 93 10.19 9.49 5.88
N SER A 94 10.04 9.41 7.19
CA SER A 94 8.82 9.88 7.87
C SER A 94 8.51 11.34 7.54
N GLU A 95 9.54 12.20 7.51
CA GLU A 95 9.39 13.62 7.19
C GLU A 95 8.90 13.84 5.76
N PHE A 96 9.49 13.15 4.79
CA PHE A 96 9.09 13.26 3.39
C PHE A 96 7.65 12.80 3.20
N LEU A 97 7.30 11.65 3.77
CA LEU A 97 5.95 11.11 3.66
C LEU A 97 4.92 12.05 4.29
N GLN A 98 5.21 12.57 5.49
CA GLN A 98 4.31 13.51 6.17
C GLN A 98 4.08 14.79 5.37
N ARG A 99 5.11 15.30 4.68
CA ARG A 99 4.95 16.46 3.76
C ARG A 99 4.08 16.14 2.55
N CYS A 100 4.13 14.90 2.05
CA CYS A 100 3.37 14.48 0.87
C CYS A 100 1.89 14.21 1.17
N ILE A 101 1.59 13.54 2.28
CA ILE A 101 0.24 13.01 2.57
C ILE A 101 -0.38 13.52 3.87
N GLY A 102 0.34 14.35 4.65
CA GLY A 102 -0.07 14.74 5.99
C GLY A 102 0.22 13.67 7.03
N HIS A 103 -0.49 13.70 8.15
CA HIS A 103 -0.32 12.69 9.19
C HIS A 103 -0.71 11.29 8.71
N PHE A 104 0.08 10.30 9.13
CA PHE A 104 -0.11 8.91 8.72
C PHE A 104 0.12 7.95 9.89
N ARG A 105 -0.33 6.71 9.74
CA ARG A 105 -0.05 5.65 10.71
C ARG A 105 0.63 4.48 10.00
N THR A 106 1.60 3.86 10.66
CA THR A 106 2.18 2.59 10.24
C THR A 106 1.80 1.49 11.21
N ALA A 107 1.89 0.25 10.75
CA ALA A 107 1.71 -0.93 11.57
C ALA A 107 3.08 -1.60 11.80
N PRO A 108 3.36 -2.15 12.98
CA PRO A 108 4.57 -2.92 13.22
C PRO A 108 4.70 -4.09 12.25
N LEU A 109 5.91 -4.32 11.77
CA LEU A 109 6.24 -5.59 11.13
C LEU A 109 6.63 -6.61 12.18
N ASN A 110 6.27 -7.86 11.92
CA ASN A 110 6.72 -9.01 12.68
C ASN A 110 7.23 -10.10 11.72
N VAL A 111 8.01 -11.03 12.25
CA VAL A 111 8.46 -12.23 11.53
C VAL A 111 7.97 -13.45 12.29
N VAL A 112 7.23 -14.30 11.59
CA VAL A 112 6.71 -15.55 12.13
C VAL A 112 7.38 -16.75 11.47
N GLN A 113 7.66 -17.76 12.28
CA GLN A 113 8.19 -19.05 11.85
C GLN A 113 7.35 -20.13 12.53
N ALA A 114 6.54 -20.85 11.75
CA ALA A 114 5.56 -21.79 12.31
C ALA A 114 6.21 -23.01 13.00
N THR A 115 7.41 -23.40 12.56
CA THR A 115 8.21 -24.48 13.14
C THR A 115 9.67 -24.06 13.22
N PRO A 116 10.46 -24.53 14.18
CA PRO A 116 11.91 -24.31 14.19
C PRO A 116 12.55 -24.76 12.87
N GLY A 117 13.35 -23.89 12.24
CA GLY A 117 13.93 -24.14 10.91
C GLY A 117 12.94 -24.06 9.74
N GLY A 118 11.67 -23.75 10.01
CA GLY A 118 10.63 -23.56 8.99
C GLY A 118 10.81 -22.25 8.20
N LYS A 119 10.01 -22.08 7.15
CA LYS A 119 10.11 -20.89 6.28
C LYS A 119 9.55 -19.66 6.99
N MET A 120 10.39 -18.63 7.20
CA MET A 120 9.98 -17.34 7.75
C MET A 120 8.94 -16.62 6.87
N ARG A 121 8.07 -15.83 7.51
CA ARG A 121 7.10 -14.93 6.85
C ARG A 121 7.10 -13.59 7.56
N VAL A 122 7.05 -12.51 6.78
CA VAL A 122 6.73 -11.19 7.30
C VAL A 122 5.22 -11.08 7.49
N THR A 123 4.79 -10.57 8.64
CA THR A 123 3.39 -10.25 8.92
C THR A 123 3.29 -8.79 9.36
N ILE A 124 2.19 -8.14 8.99
CA ILE A 124 1.86 -6.80 9.45
C ILE A 124 0.92 -6.93 10.64
N ASP A 125 1.29 -6.31 11.77
CA ASP A 125 0.52 -6.38 13.00
C ASP A 125 -0.49 -5.24 13.06
N HIS A 126 -1.76 -5.53 12.79
CA HIS A 126 -2.85 -4.56 12.81
C HIS A 126 -3.59 -4.50 14.16
N SER A 127 -3.08 -5.20 15.19
CA SER A 127 -3.67 -5.29 16.52
C SER A 127 -3.74 -3.95 17.26
#